data_AF-A0ABC8SAV5-F1
#
_entry.id   AF-A0ABC8SAV5-F1
#
_cell.length_a   1.000
_cell.length_b   1.000
_cell.length_c   1.000
_cell.angle_alpha   90.00
_cell.angle_beta   90.00
_cell.angle_gamma   90.00
#
_symmetry.space_group_name_H-M   'P 1'
#
loop_
_entity.id
_entity.type
_entity.pdbx_description
1 polymer ?
#
loop_
_entity_poly.entity_id
_entity_poly.type
_entity_poly.pdbx_seq_one_letter_code
_entity_poly.pdbx_strand_id
1 'polypeptide(L)'
;MDAENSTKLIQAITWRSTSSRSSSCKSLVASSSKSSSTWTEFKNDLFDDYGGMDSGSHSLTLGRLYAWEKKLYEEVKAGDSTRKIYERKCNQLRNLDAKGDDGLTVDKTRAAVKDLYSRILVAIRSAESISKTIEKLRDEELQPQIIELLQGLMRTWKIMLESHEIQNKIMFEVKTFTCPTFGKLCNNTHRLATLQLEAELQNWRACFMEYIIAQKAYINALHGWLSKFVVPEVELYSKSWSSPSPCHSNGPPLLMICQDWIASMEKLPDKAVAFAVKSFGKDVRAMWVQQGEEQQQKSKVDSLSKEYERKILAFQKAEKRIFESKLADHDSEQDIEHRAENLRERKDLLDNFRRKVDMEKEKHHSGMQETQRITLNGFQTGFGRVFESLTDFSKASLKMYNDLLNYQENSEKVGKPAYIEDSQVEDGNR
;
A
#
# COMPACT_ATOMS: atom_id res chain seq x y z
N MET A 1 13.18 -39.81 16.02
CA MET A 1 13.67 -38.42 15.85
C MET A 1 12.87 -37.83 14.70
N ASP A 2 12.58 -36.52 14.75
CA ASP A 2 11.81 -35.76 13.73
C ASP A 2 10.32 -35.50 14.00
N ALA A 3 9.91 -35.34 15.26
CA ALA A 3 8.64 -34.68 15.62
C ALA A 3 8.84 -33.30 16.28
N GLU A 4 10.08 -32.91 16.58
CA GLU A 4 10.37 -31.77 17.48
C GLU A 4 10.68 -30.45 16.75
N ASN A 5 10.79 -30.47 15.41
CA ASN A 5 11.06 -29.25 14.61
C ASN A 5 9.79 -28.54 14.12
N SER A 6 8.63 -29.21 14.07
CA SER A 6 7.39 -28.59 13.53
C SER A 6 6.70 -27.66 14.53
N THR A 7 6.83 -27.92 15.84
CA THR A 7 6.26 -27.10 16.91
C THR A 7 7.00 -25.78 17.14
N LYS A 8 8.29 -25.70 16.81
CA LYS A 8 9.08 -24.45 16.89
C LYS A 8 8.73 -23.46 15.78
N LEU A 9 8.29 -23.94 14.62
CA LEU A 9 7.87 -23.07 13.50
C LEU A 9 6.50 -22.42 13.77
N ILE A 10 5.61 -23.11 14.50
CA ILE A 10 4.28 -22.60 14.86
C ILE A 10 4.36 -21.51 15.95
N GLN A 11 5.39 -21.54 16.82
CA GLN A 11 5.59 -20.49 17.82
C GLN A 11 6.13 -19.16 17.26
N ALA A 12 6.73 -19.16 16.06
CA ALA A 12 7.20 -17.92 15.42
C ALA A 12 6.06 -17.07 14.82
N ILE A 13 4.87 -17.65 14.62
CA ILE A 13 3.69 -16.98 14.04
C ILE A 13 2.72 -16.49 15.12
N THR A 14 2.96 -16.81 16.40
CA THR A 14 2.19 -16.28 17.52
C THR A 14 2.63 -14.85 17.82
N TRP A 15 2.16 -13.91 16.99
CA TRP A 15 2.11 -12.50 17.33
C TRP A 15 1.51 -12.36 18.73
N ARG A 16 2.27 -11.73 19.63
CA ARG A 16 1.80 -11.35 20.96
C ARG A 16 0.54 -10.51 20.80
N SER A 17 -0.60 -11.15 20.98
CA SER A 17 -1.87 -10.49 21.21
C SER A 17 -1.88 -9.96 22.63
N THR A 18 -1.20 -8.84 22.86
CA THR A 18 -1.53 -7.95 23.98
C THR A 18 -2.46 -6.89 23.44
N SER A 19 -3.73 -7.05 23.78
CA SER A 19 -4.82 -6.14 23.49
C SER A 19 -4.45 -4.70 23.89
N SER A 20 -4.46 -3.78 22.93
CA SER A 20 -4.87 -2.41 23.16
C SER A 20 -5.79 -1.99 22.00
N ARG A 21 -7.02 -1.64 22.34
CA ARG A 21 -8.07 -1.23 21.40
C ARG A 21 -7.63 0.05 20.70
N SER A 22 -7.17 -0.03 19.45
CA SER A 22 -7.06 1.14 18.59
C SER A 22 -8.41 1.41 17.93
N SER A 23 -9.18 2.33 18.51
CA SER A 23 -10.33 2.94 17.87
C SER A 23 -9.92 4.27 17.25
N SER A 24 -9.75 4.33 15.93
CA SER A 24 -10.20 5.45 15.09
C SER A 24 -9.77 5.26 13.63
N CYS A 25 -10.56 4.51 12.88
CA CYS A 25 -10.77 4.79 11.46
C CYS A 25 -12.18 5.36 11.34
N LYS A 26 -12.34 6.66 11.62
CA LYS A 26 -13.55 7.40 11.24
C LYS A 26 -13.23 8.23 10.01
N SER A 27 -13.81 7.81 8.91
CA SER A 27 -14.05 8.62 7.72
C SER A 27 -14.63 9.98 8.09
N LEU A 28 -14.10 11.07 7.55
CA LEU A 28 -14.82 12.35 7.48
C LEU A 28 -14.70 12.94 6.08
N VAL A 29 -15.65 12.53 5.24
CA VAL A 29 -16.25 13.41 4.26
C VAL A 29 -17.29 14.24 5.01
N ALA A 30 -17.01 15.52 5.22
CA ALA A 30 -18.03 16.57 5.40
C ALA A 30 -17.38 17.96 5.37
N SER A 31 -17.69 18.73 4.33
CA SER A 31 -17.44 20.16 4.27
C SER A 31 -18.36 20.91 5.25
N SER A 32 -17.81 21.87 5.99
CA SER A 32 -18.51 23.13 6.28
C SER A 32 -17.53 24.24 6.65
N SER A 33 -17.69 25.36 5.95
CA SER A 33 -17.06 26.66 6.13
C SER A 33 -17.07 27.16 7.58
N LYS A 34 -15.94 27.73 8.03
CA LYS A 34 -15.90 29.02 8.73
C LYS A 34 -14.46 29.53 8.85
N SER A 35 -14.23 30.67 8.22
CA SER A 35 -13.11 31.58 8.40
C SER A 35 -12.93 31.97 9.88
N SER A 36 -11.73 31.79 10.42
CA SER A 36 -11.19 32.64 11.50
C SER A 36 -9.68 32.49 11.55
N SER A 37 -8.99 33.58 11.27
CA SER A 37 -7.55 33.75 11.41
C SER A 37 -7.18 33.83 12.90
N THR A 38 -6.66 32.74 13.45
CA THR A 38 -5.89 32.81 14.69
C THR A 38 -4.76 31.82 14.62
N TRP A 39 -3.54 32.34 14.64
CA TRP A 39 -2.30 31.58 14.80
C TRP A 39 -2.36 30.75 16.08
N THR A 40 -2.51 29.43 15.95
CA THR A 40 -2.17 28.50 17.02
C THR A 40 -0.72 28.06 16.83
N GLU A 41 0.12 28.52 17.73
CA GLU A 41 1.46 28.02 17.99
C GLU A 41 1.37 26.50 18.21
N PHE A 42 1.88 25.71 17.27
CA PHE A 42 1.91 24.26 17.37
C PHE A 42 2.83 23.88 18.53
N LYS A 43 2.22 23.57 19.68
CA LYS A 43 2.92 23.07 20.88
C LYS A 43 3.37 21.63 20.64
N ASN A 44 4.66 21.38 20.82
CA ASN A 44 5.35 20.11 20.55
C ASN A 44 4.95 18.92 21.45
N ASP A 45 4.05 19.10 22.42
CA ASP A 45 3.82 18.11 23.49
C ASP A 45 2.94 16.89 23.11
N LEU A 46 2.41 16.80 21.88
CA LEU A 46 1.44 15.73 21.55
C LEU A 46 2.05 14.50 20.84
N PHE A 47 3.33 14.54 20.47
CA PHE A 47 3.95 13.46 19.66
C PHE A 47 5.32 13.00 20.16
N ASP A 48 5.72 13.39 21.37
CA ASP A 48 7.06 13.11 21.93
C ASP A 48 7.25 11.66 22.45
N ASP A 49 6.20 10.83 22.43
CA ASP A 49 6.21 9.51 23.08
C ASP A 49 6.48 8.32 22.13
N TYR A 50 6.97 8.57 20.91
CA TYR A 50 7.43 7.50 20.02
C TYR A 50 8.85 7.79 19.60
N GLY A 51 9.81 7.06 20.21
CA GLY A 51 11.25 7.21 20.03
C GLY A 51 11.69 7.40 18.57
N GLY A 52 11.80 8.66 18.17
CA GLY A 52 12.34 9.16 16.92
C GLY A 52 13.33 10.27 17.22
N MET A 53 14.14 10.66 16.22
CA MET A 53 15.22 11.64 16.30
C MET A 53 14.92 12.83 17.24
N ASP A 54 15.97 13.38 17.88
CA ASP A 54 15.90 14.59 18.72
C ASP A 54 15.22 15.80 18.02
N SER A 55 15.13 15.78 16.69
CA SER A 55 14.47 16.77 15.83
C SER A 55 12.95 16.60 15.67
N GLY A 56 12.35 15.55 16.26
CA GLY A 56 10.93 15.25 16.20
C GLY A 56 10.50 14.45 14.96
N SER A 57 9.19 14.38 14.70
CA SER A 57 8.65 13.60 13.59
C SER A 57 8.86 14.25 12.21
N HIS A 58 8.90 13.43 11.17
CA HIS A 58 9.07 13.91 9.79
C HIS A 58 8.02 14.95 9.35
N SER A 59 6.77 14.79 9.80
CA SER A 59 5.70 15.76 9.52
C SER A 59 5.93 17.11 10.20
N LEU A 60 6.54 17.12 11.38
CA LEU A 60 6.91 18.36 12.09
C LEU A 60 8.04 19.10 11.35
N THR A 61 9.05 18.39 10.86
CA THR A 61 10.12 18.99 10.04
C THR A 61 9.55 19.61 8.75
N LEU A 62 8.68 18.89 8.03
CA LEU A 62 8.00 19.43 6.85
C LEU A 62 7.12 20.64 7.17
N GLY A 63 6.40 20.61 8.30
CA GLY A 63 5.59 21.74 8.77
C GLY A 63 6.43 22.99 9.06
N ARG A 64 7.59 22.82 9.70
CA ARG A 64 8.55 23.91 9.95
C ARG A 64 9.15 24.46 8.66
N LEU A 65 9.53 23.59 7.71
CA LEU A 65 10.01 24.00 6.39
C LEU A 65 8.97 24.87 5.68
N TYR A 66 7.71 24.41 5.62
CA TYR A 66 6.62 25.17 5.01
C TYR A 66 6.40 26.55 5.66
N ALA A 67 6.49 26.64 7.00
CA ALA A 67 6.36 27.91 7.70
C ALA A 67 7.50 28.89 7.36
N TRP A 68 8.74 28.39 7.29
CA TRP A 68 9.89 29.22 6.88
C TRP A 68 9.82 29.64 5.43
N GLU A 69 9.36 28.77 4.52
CA GLU A 69 9.14 29.13 3.12
C GLU A 69 8.07 30.20 2.94
N LYS A 70 6.97 30.10 3.69
CA LYS A 70 5.94 31.13 3.69
C LYS A 70 6.50 32.47 4.17
N LYS A 71 7.32 32.46 5.22
CA LYS A 71 8.00 33.66 5.72
C LYS A 71 8.97 34.24 4.68
N LEU A 72 9.74 33.39 3.99
CA LEU A 72 10.63 33.81 2.91
C LEU A 72 9.85 34.51 1.79
N TYR A 73 8.72 33.92 1.38
CA TYR A 73 7.85 34.51 0.37
C TYR A 73 7.31 35.89 0.79
N GLU A 74 6.87 36.03 2.04
CA GLU A 74 6.39 37.31 2.57
C GLU A 74 7.50 38.38 2.59
N GLU A 75 8.71 38.03 3.02
CA GLU A 75 9.88 38.92 3.02
C GLU A 75 10.26 39.37 1.60
N VAL A 76 10.37 38.43 0.66
CA VAL A 76 10.70 38.73 -0.75
C VAL A 76 9.63 39.62 -1.39
N LYS A 77 8.34 39.36 -1.11
CA LYS A 77 7.24 40.18 -1.60
C LYS A 77 7.26 41.61 -1.05
N ALA A 78 7.59 41.79 0.24
CA ALA A 78 7.74 43.10 0.86
C ALA A 78 8.98 43.84 0.31
N GLY A 79 10.09 43.13 0.13
CA GLY A 79 11.32 43.64 -0.50
C GLY A 79 11.07 44.13 -1.93
N ASP A 80 10.39 43.33 -2.76
CA ASP A 80 10.04 43.72 -4.14
C ASP A 80 9.10 44.92 -4.20
N SER A 81 8.15 45.01 -3.26
CA SER A 81 7.28 46.19 -3.14
C SER A 81 8.09 47.46 -2.82
N THR A 82 9.10 47.34 -1.94
CA THR A 82 10.02 48.44 -1.61
C THR A 82 10.90 48.81 -2.81
N ARG A 83 11.40 47.81 -3.55
CA ARG A 83 12.17 47.99 -4.80
C ARG A 83 11.38 48.76 -5.86
N LYS A 84 10.11 48.44 -6.07
CA LYS A 84 9.22 49.17 -6.98
C LYS A 84 9.06 50.65 -6.59
N ILE A 85 8.99 50.95 -5.29
CA ILE A 85 8.92 52.35 -4.81
C ILE A 85 10.26 53.06 -5.02
N TYR A 86 11.37 52.38 -4.74
CA TYR A 86 12.72 52.87 -5.00
C TYR A 86 12.92 53.25 -6.47
N GLU A 87 12.55 52.37 -7.41
CA GLU A 87 12.66 52.64 -8.85
C GLU A 87 11.86 53.89 -9.27
N ARG A 88 10.64 54.05 -8.76
CA ARG A 88 9.83 55.27 -8.99
C ARG A 88 10.50 56.52 -8.42
N LYS A 89 11.07 56.44 -7.22
CA LYS A 89 11.75 57.57 -6.57
C LYS A 89 13.05 57.95 -7.29
N CYS A 90 13.81 56.99 -7.80
CA CYS A 90 14.96 57.23 -8.66
C CYS A 90 14.56 57.92 -9.97
N ASN A 91 13.44 57.51 -10.58
CA ASN A 91 12.89 58.20 -11.76
C ASN A 91 12.49 59.64 -11.43
N GLN A 92 11.84 59.87 -10.28
CA GLN A 92 11.50 61.22 -9.82
C GLN A 92 12.73 62.09 -9.62
N LEU A 93 13.78 61.57 -8.97
CA LEU A 93 15.03 62.29 -8.75
C LEU A 93 15.69 62.71 -10.08
N ARG A 94 15.81 61.78 -11.05
CA ARG A 94 16.33 62.09 -12.39
C ARG A 94 15.55 63.19 -13.10
N ASN A 95 14.22 63.22 -12.93
CA ASN A 95 13.37 64.24 -13.55
C ASN A 95 13.51 65.61 -12.88
N LEU A 96 13.74 65.66 -11.56
CA LEU A 96 13.98 66.91 -10.82
C LEU A 96 15.35 67.50 -11.16
N ASP A 97 16.38 66.66 -11.22
CA ASP A 97 17.74 67.07 -11.60
C ASP A 97 17.78 67.66 -13.03
N ALA A 98 16.96 67.14 -13.97
CA ALA A 98 16.88 67.64 -15.33
C ALA A 98 16.12 68.98 -15.48
N LYS A 99 15.23 69.31 -14.53
CA LYS A 99 14.35 70.51 -14.60
C LYS A 99 14.87 71.70 -13.79
N GLY A 100 15.93 71.54 -13.00
CA GLY A 100 16.50 72.61 -12.18
C GLY A 100 15.57 73.07 -11.04
N ASP A 101 14.95 72.11 -10.35
CA ASP A 101 13.99 72.36 -9.27
C ASP A 101 14.67 72.78 -7.93
N ASP A 102 13.89 73.27 -6.96
CA ASP A 102 14.36 73.77 -5.67
C ASP A 102 15.21 72.74 -4.88
N GLY A 103 16.39 73.15 -4.40
CA GLY A 103 17.39 72.27 -3.79
C GLY A 103 16.87 71.48 -2.58
N LEU A 104 15.94 72.05 -1.81
CA LEU A 104 15.29 71.37 -0.69
C LEU A 104 14.43 70.16 -1.12
N THR A 105 13.80 70.22 -2.29
CA THR A 105 12.96 69.11 -2.81
C THR A 105 13.82 67.96 -3.36
N VAL A 106 14.95 68.31 -3.98
CA VAL A 106 15.96 67.37 -4.46
C VAL A 106 16.59 66.61 -3.30
N ASP A 107 16.98 67.31 -2.23
CA ASP A 107 17.60 66.68 -1.06
C ASP A 107 16.63 65.75 -0.29
N LYS A 108 15.35 66.14 -0.16
CA LYS A 108 14.32 65.25 0.39
C LYS A 108 14.14 63.98 -0.43
N THR A 109 14.15 64.10 -1.76
CA THR A 109 14.02 62.94 -2.66
C THR A 109 15.24 62.04 -2.59
N ARG A 110 16.45 62.63 -2.52
CA ARG A 110 17.71 61.90 -2.33
C ARG A 110 17.76 61.14 -1.00
N ALA A 111 17.27 61.74 0.09
CA ALA A 111 17.16 61.08 1.37
C ALA A 111 16.21 59.87 1.31
N ALA A 112 15.04 60.02 0.67
CA ALA A 112 14.09 58.91 0.48
C ALA A 112 14.66 57.77 -0.38
N VAL A 113 15.44 58.08 -1.42
CA VAL A 113 16.14 57.06 -2.23
C VAL A 113 17.15 56.27 -1.38
N LYS A 114 17.95 56.94 -0.55
CA LYS A 114 18.91 56.30 0.36
C LYS A 114 18.24 55.42 1.42
N ASP A 115 17.11 55.88 1.98
CA ASP A 115 16.30 55.10 2.92
C ASP A 115 15.77 53.82 2.26
N LEU A 116 15.13 53.95 1.10
CA LEU A 116 14.57 52.81 0.37
C LEU A 116 15.66 51.81 -0.05
N TYR A 117 16.83 52.29 -0.47
CA TYR A 117 17.96 51.42 -0.79
C TYR A 117 18.42 50.62 0.43
N SER A 118 18.56 51.27 1.59
CA SER A 118 18.90 50.60 2.85
C SER A 118 17.88 49.54 3.22
N ARG A 119 16.57 49.83 3.07
CA ARG A 119 15.49 48.88 3.34
C ARG A 119 15.50 47.68 2.39
N ILE A 120 15.81 47.88 1.11
CA ILE A 120 15.99 46.77 0.15
C ILE A 120 17.16 45.88 0.59
N LEU A 121 18.29 46.46 0.98
CA LEU A 121 19.44 45.70 1.45
C LEU A 121 19.09 44.88 2.70
N VAL A 122 18.36 45.46 3.65
CA VAL A 122 17.86 44.76 4.85
C VAL A 122 16.94 43.59 4.45
N ALA A 123 16.01 43.78 3.52
CA ALA A 123 15.13 42.72 3.04
C ALA A 123 15.90 41.58 2.36
N ILE A 124 16.93 41.89 1.56
CA ILE A 124 17.83 40.89 0.96
C ILE A 124 18.54 40.09 2.06
N ARG A 125 19.11 40.75 3.07
CA ARG A 125 19.77 40.07 4.20
C ARG A 125 18.82 39.22 5.03
N SER A 126 17.57 39.68 5.23
CA SER A 126 16.52 38.92 5.91
C SER A 126 16.19 37.65 5.11
N ALA A 127 15.96 37.78 3.80
CA ALA A 127 15.71 36.65 2.91
C ALA A 127 16.87 35.64 2.90
N GLU A 128 18.12 36.10 2.78
CA GLU A 128 19.32 35.24 2.88
C GLU A 128 19.38 34.46 4.20
N SER A 129 19.06 35.12 5.33
CA SER A 129 19.04 34.47 6.65
C SER A 129 17.94 33.41 6.76
N ILE A 130 16.77 33.66 6.16
CA ILE A 130 15.67 32.69 6.15
C ILE A 130 16.04 31.50 5.25
N SER A 131 16.58 31.75 4.05
CA SER A 131 17.04 30.71 3.12
C SER A 131 18.09 29.79 3.76
N LYS A 132 19.09 30.34 4.46
CA LYS A 132 20.06 29.54 5.23
C LYS A 132 19.41 28.68 6.32
N THR A 133 18.34 29.18 6.94
CA THR A 133 17.58 28.41 7.94
C THR A 133 16.86 27.23 7.29
N ILE A 134 16.29 27.43 6.10
CA ILE A 134 15.64 26.37 5.31
C ILE A 134 16.66 25.31 4.88
N GLU A 135 17.83 25.74 4.37
CA GLU A 135 18.94 24.84 4.01
C GLU A 135 19.41 24.01 5.21
N LYS A 136 19.54 24.65 6.39
CA LYS A 136 19.89 23.96 7.63
C LYS A 136 18.86 22.88 8.00
N LEU A 137 17.56 23.20 7.96
CA LEU A 137 16.50 22.21 8.23
C LEU A 137 16.50 21.07 7.20
N ARG A 138 16.79 21.38 5.93
CA ARG A 138 16.91 20.38 4.86
C ARG A 138 18.05 19.40 5.14
N ASP A 139 19.24 19.92 5.45
CA ASP A 139 20.46 19.12 5.51
C ASP A 139 20.63 18.43 6.87
N GLU A 140 20.30 19.11 7.97
CA GLU A 140 20.52 18.60 9.34
C GLU A 140 19.36 17.79 9.89
N GLU A 141 18.14 17.94 9.36
CA GLU A 141 16.97 17.21 9.86
C GLU A 141 16.31 16.36 8.78
N LEU A 142 15.88 16.97 7.68
CA LEU A 142 15.10 16.28 6.65
C LEU A 142 15.92 15.17 6.00
N GLN A 143 17.15 15.45 5.57
CA GLN A 143 18.00 14.46 4.91
C GLN A 143 18.24 13.23 5.81
N PRO A 144 18.67 13.36 7.08
CA PRO A 144 18.77 12.23 8.00
C PRO A 144 17.47 11.43 8.15
N GLN A 145 16.33 12.10 8.25
CA GLN A 145 15.02 11.42 8.34
C GLN A 145 14.70 10.61 7.07
N ILE A 146 15.02 11.14 5.89
CA ILE A 146 14.85 10.39 4.63
C ILE A 146 15.76 9.18 4.58
N ILE A 147 17.01 9.31 5.03
CA ILE A 147 17.96 8.20 5.08
C ILE A 147 17.45 7.12 6.03
N GLU A 148 16.98 7.49 7.22
CA GLU A 148 16.38 6.56 8.18
C GLU A 148 15.14 5.87 7.58
N LEU A 149 14.29 6.61 6.87
CA LEU A 149 13.15 6.06 6.14
C LEU A 149 13.59 5.02 5.09
N LEU A 150 14.61 5.31 4.28
CA LEU A 150 15.16 4.39 3.30
C LEU A 150 15.70 3.11 3.96
N GLN A 151 16.40 3.24 5.08
CA GLN A 151 16.86 2.09 5.86
C GLN A 151 15.70 1.28 6.44
N GLY A 152 14.67 1.95 6.96
CA GLY A 152 13.45 1.32 7.46
C GLY A 152 12.77 0.51 6.35
N LEU A 153 12.55 1.13 5.18
CA LEU A 153 11.96 0.48 4.02
C LEU A 153 12.79 -0.71 3.55
N MET A 154 14.11 -0.58 3.47
CA MET A 154 15.02 -1.69 3.15
C MET A 154 14.81 -2.88 4.09
N ARG A 155 14.79 -2.64 5.41
CA ARG A 155 14.58 -3.69 6.42
C ARG A 155 13.19 -4.31 6.29
N THR A 156 12.14 -3.50 6.06
CA THR A 156 10.78 -4.00 5.82
C THR A 156 10.73 -4.92 4.62
N TRP A 157 11.33 -4.54 3.49
CA TRP A 157 11.32 -5.38 2.29
C TRP A 157 12.14 -6.65 2.43
N LYS A 158 13.19 -6.64 3.25
CA LYS A 158 13.89 -7.87 3.64
C LYS A 158 12.99 -8.84 4.39
N ILE A 159 12.27 -8.35 5.40
CA ILE A 159 11.33 -9.18 6.18
C ILE A 159 10.19 -9.69 5.30
N MET A 160 9.66 -8.85 4.41
CA MET A 160 8.61 -9.23 3.46
C MET A 160 9.09 -10.29 2.47
N LEU A 161 10.32 -10.17 1.97
CA LEU A 161 10.94 -11.17 1.11
C LEU A 161 10.97 -12.54 1.79
N GLU A 162 11.57 -12.61 2.98
CA GLU A 162 11.67 -13.86 3.76
C GLU A 162 10.27 -14.45 4.05
N SER A 163 9.31 -13.59 4.38
CA SER A 163 7.93 -14.01 4.66
C SER A 163 7.24 -14.59 3.43
N HIS A 164 7.38 -13.95 2.27
CA HIS A 164 6.76 -14.41 1.02
C HIS A 164 7.44 -15.66 0.45
N GLU A 165 8.75 -15.83 0.62
CA GLU A 165 9.45 -17.07 0.30
C GLU A 165 8.92 -18.25 1.12
N ILE A 166 8.72 -18.04 2.43
CA ILE A 166 8.12 -19.05 3.33
C ILE A 166 6.68 -19.36 2.92
N GLN A 167 5.85 -18.34 2.67
CA GLN A 167 4.47 -18.52 2.24
C GLN A 167 4.37 -19.28 0.90
N ASN A 168 5.26 -18.97 -0.05
CA ASN A 168 5.32 -19.66 -1.33
C ASN A 168 5.72 -21.14 -1.15
N LYS A 169 6.72 -21.40 -0.31
CA LYS A 169 7.14 -22.77 0.02
C LYS A 169 6.02 -23.57 0.68
N ILE A 170 5.32 -22.98 1.66
CA ILE A 170 4.15 -23.61 2.30
C ILE A 170 3.12 -23.97 1.24
N MET A 171 2.81 -23.04 0.33
CA MET A 171 1.79 -23.26 -0.70
C MET A 171 2.16 -24.40 -1.67
N PHE A 172 3.46 -24.56 -1.97
CA PHE A 172 3.97 -25.69 -2.76
C PHE A 172 3.87 -27.03 -2.03
N GLU A 173 4.02 -27.02 -0.70
CA GLU A 173 4.00 -28.23 0.14
C GLU A 173 2.59 -28.67 0.55
N VAL A 174 1.60 -27.78 0.55
CA VAL A 174 0.20 -28.13 0.87
C VAL A 174 -0.28 -29.19 -0.11
N LYS A 175 -0.63 -30.41 0.35
CA LYS A 175 -1.24 -31.46 -0.50
C LYS A 175 -2.72 -31.69 -0.21
N THR A 176 -3.17 -31.30 0.98
CA THR A 176 -4.54 -31.45 1.46
C THR A 176 -4.81 -30.39 2.52
N PHE A 177 -6.01 -29.83 2.56
CA PHE A 177 -6.44 -29.04 3.71
C PHE A 177 -7.00 -30.00 4.78
N THR A 178 -6.29 -30.15 5.90
CA THR A 178 -6.71 -30.94 7.07
C THR A 178 -7.82 -30.21 7.84
N CYS A 179 -8.99 -30.05 7.22
CA CYS A 179 -10.17 -29.55 7.88
C CYS A 179 -11.21 -30.69 8.00
N PRO A 180 -11.64 -31.07 9.22
CA PRO A 180 -12.73 -32.04 9.42
C PRO A 180 -14.04 -31.64 8.73
N THR A 181 -14.16 -30.36 8.39
CA THR A 181 -15.29 -29.73 7.69
C THR A 181 -15.09 -29.64 6.17
N PHE A 182 -13.93 -30.03 5.64
CA PHE A 182 -13.59 -29.99 4.21
C PHE A 182 -14.44 -30.95 3.36
N GLY A 183 -15.15 -31.90 3.97
CA GLY A 183 -16.19 -32.71 3.32
C GLY A 183 -17.60 -32.08 3.37
N LYS A 184 -17.74 -30.88 3.93
CA LYS A 184 -19.00 -30.12 4.05
C LYS A 184 -18.93 -28.78 3.30
N LEU A 185 -18.22 -28.74 2.16
CA LEU A 185 -18.02 -27.55 1.31
C LEU A 185 -19.31 -26.99 0.67
N CYS A 186 -20.41 -27.69 0.89
CA CYS A 186 -21.71 -27.48 0.27
C CYS A 186 -22.69 -26.77 1.23
N ASN A 187 -22.20 -25.76 1.96
CA ASN A 187 -23.00 -24.95 2.88
C ASN A 187 -22.91 -23.46 2.49
N ASN A 188 -23.99 -22.71 2.73
CA ASN A 188 -24.04 -21.26 2.50
C ASN A 188 -22.91 -20.49 3.22
N THR A 189 -22.43 -21.00 4.36
CA THR A 189 -21.29 -20.42 5.10
C THR A 189 -19.98 -20.49 4.32
N HIS A 190 -19.73 -21.59 3.60
CA HIS A 190 -18.52 -21.77 2.80
C HIS A 190 -18.52 -20.85 1.57
N ARG A 191 -19.68 -20.71 0.92
CA ARG A 191 -19.87 -19.76 -0.19
C ARG A 191 -19.69 -18.32 0.26
N LEU A 192 -20.20 -17.97 1.45
CA LEU A 192 -20.00 -16.64 2.03
C LEU A 192 -18.51 -16.38 2.30
N ALA A 193 -17.79 -17.34 2.89
CA ALA A 193 -16.36 -17.22 3.13
C ALA A 193 -15.55 -17.05 1.83
N THR A 194 -15.90 -17.77 0.77
CA THR A 194 -15.26 -17.63 -0.55
C THR A 194 -15.52 -16.25 -1.16
N LEU A 195 -16.74 -15.72 -1.02
CA LEU A 195 -17.09 -14.37 -1.48
C LEU A 195 -16.36 -13.29 -0.67
N GLN A 196 -16.23 -13.47 0.65
CA GLN A 196 -15.45 -12.58 1.52
C GLN A 196 -13.97 -12.58 1.14
N LEU A 197 -13.39 -13.76 0.89
CA LEU A 197 -12.01 -13.87 0.41
C LEU A 197 -11.82 -13.09 -0.91
N GLU A 198 -12.75 -13.21 -1.85
CA GLU A 198 -12.68 -12.44 -3.09
C GLU A 198 -12.66 -10.92 -2.84
N ALA A 199 -13.53 -10.43 -1.95
CA ALA A 199 -13.57 -9.02 -1.57
C ALA A 199 -12.26 -8.56 -0.93
N GLU A 200 -11.69 -9.37 -0.02
CA GLU A 200 -10.41 -9.09 0.62
C GLU A 200 -9.24 -9.10 -0.37
N LEU A 201 -9.26 -9.96 -1.40
CA LEU A 201 -8.24 -9.93 -2.47
C LEU A 201 -8.32 -8.63 -3.29
N GLN A 202 -9.53 -8.14 -3.59
CA GLN A 202 -9.68 -6.85 -4.27
C GLN A 202 -9.22 -5.70 -3.39
N ASN A 203 -9.56 -5.72 -2.10
CA ASN A 203 -9.10 -4.74 -1.12
C ASN A 203 -7.58 -4.75 -0.98
N TRP A 204 -6.97 -5.93 -0.85
CA TRP A 204 -5.52 -6.08 -0.79
C TRP A 204 -4.83 -5.48 -2.02
N ARG A 205 -5.35 -5.78 -3.22
CA ARG A 205 -4.84 -5.19 -4.48
C ARG A 205 -4.94 -3.66 -4.46
N ALA A 206 -6.08 -3.12 -4.05
CA ALA A 206 -6.29 -1.67 -3.99
C ALA A 206 -5.31 -1.01 -3.01
N CYS A 207 -5.19 -1.53 -1.79
CA CYS A 207 -4.26 -1.05 -0.77
C CYS A 207 -2.80 -1.11 -1.25
N PHE A 208 -2.40 -2.19 -1.92
CA PHE A 208 -1.05 -2.31 -2.48
C PHE A 208 -0.77 -1.23 -3.54
N MET A 209 -1.70 -1.02 -4.48
CA MET A 209 -1.56 0.01 -5.51
C MET A 209 -1.51 1.42 -4.91
N GLU A 210 -2.40 1.73 -3.97
CA GLU A 210 -2.43 3.02 -3.28
C GLU A 210 -1.14 3.28 -2.51
N TYR A 211 -0.57 2.26 -1.86
CA TYR A 211 0.73 2.37 -1.20
C TYR A 211 1.85 2.78 -2.18
N ILE A 212 1.92 2.14 -3.36
CA ILE A 212 2.92 2.48 -4.39
C ILE A 212 2.69 3.88 -4.93
N ILE A 213 1.45 4.26 -5.19
CA ILE A 213 1.08 5.60 -5.66
C ILE A 213 1.47 6.66 -4.63
N ALA A 214 1.15 6.44 -3.35
CA ALA A 214 1.47 7.35 -2.27
C ALA A 214 2.98 7.56 -2.13
N GLN A 215 3.79 6.49 -2.21
CA GLN A 215 5.24 6.60 -2.20
C GLN A 215 5.77 7.42 -3.37
N LYS A 216 5.32 7.12 -4.60
CA LYS A 216 5.72 7.89 -5.79
C LYS A 216 5.32 9.35 -5.67
N ALA A 217 4.11 9.64 -5.20
CA ALA A 217 3.62 11.01 -5.04
C ALA A 217 4.48 11.79 -4.04
N TYR A 218 4.81 11.17 -2.92
CA TYR A 218 5.68 11.76 -1.90
C TYR A 218 7.07 12.09 -2.43
N ILE A 219 7.74 11.14 -3.10
CA ILE A 219 9.10 11.36 -3.63
C ILE A 219 9.08 12.41 -4.75
N ASN A 220 8.07 12.40 -5.61
CA ASN A 220 7.93 13.43 -6.66
C ASN A 220 7.70 14.83 -6.08
N ALA A 221 6.90 14.95 -5.00
CA ALA A 221 6.72 16.22 -4.31
C ALA A 221 8.03 16.71 -3.68
N LEU A 222 8.77 15.81 -3.03
CA LEU A 222 10.07 16.11 -2.43
C LEU A 222 11.12 16.51 -3.48
N HIS A 223 11.23 15.77 -4.58
CA HIS A 223 12.09 16.10 -5.71
C HIS A 223 11.71 17.47 -6.33
N GLY A 224 10.42 17.70 -6.55
CA GLY A 224 9.92 18.98 -7.07
C GLY A 224 10.27 20.17 -6.19
N TRP A 225 10.20 19.98 -4.86
CA TRP A 225 10.64 20.97 -3.88
C TRP A 225 12.16 21.18 -3.93
N LEU A 226 12.95 20.10 -3.89
CA LEU A 226 14.42 20.16 -3.93
C LEU A 226 14.97 20.79 -5.22
N SER A 227 14.27 20.63 -6.33
CA SER A 227 14.67 21.24 -7.62
C SER A 227 14.70 22.77 -7.57
N LYS A 228 13.99 23.41 -6.63
CA LYS A 228 13.98 24.87 -6.47
C LYS A 228 15.28 25.44 -5.90
N PHE A 229 16.12 24.59 -5.32
CA PHE A 229 17.45 24.98 -4.83
C PHE A 229 18.50 24.99 -5.95
N VAL A 230 18.20 24.42 -7.11
CA VAL A 230 19.09 24.47 -8.27
C VAL A 230 18.85 25.79 -8.99
N VAL A 231 19.84 26.69 -8.94
CA VAL A 231 19.81 27.95 -9.69
C VAL A 231 19.88 27.62 -11.19
N PRO A 232 18.90 28.03 -12.02
CA PRO A 232 19.06 27.96 -13.46
C PRO A 232 20.24 28.83 -13.89
N GLU A 233 21.16 28.31 -14.69
CA GLU A 233 22.39 28.98 -15.16
C GLU A 233 22.16 30.23 -16.03
N VAL A 234 20.93 30.73 -16.11
CA VAL A 234 20.54 31.84 -16.98
C VAL A 234 19.97 32.96 -16.12
N GLU A 235 20.65 34.12 -16.17
CA GLU A 235 20.28 35.44 -15.64
C GLU A 235 20.84 35.91 -14.28
N LEU A 236 22.13 35.70 -14.04
CA LEU A 236 22.91 36.68 -13.30
C LEU A 236 23.88 37.36 -14.27
N TYR A 237 23.58 38.61 -14.61
CA TYR A 237 24.39 39.50 -15.43
C TYR A 237 25.89 39.39 -15.10
N SER A 238 26.66 38.65 -15.89
CA SER A 238 28.05 38.97 -16.19
C SER A 238 28.52 38.20 -17.43
N LYS A 239 28.95 38.95 -18.44
CA LYS A 239 29.82 38.46 -19.51
C LYS A 239 31.10 37.95 -18.85
N SER A 240 31.21 36.64 -18.62
CA SER A 240 32.51 35.99 -18.51
C SER A 240 32.39 34.62 -19.16
N TRP A 241 33.08 34.49 -20.29
CA TRP A 241 33.20 33.25 -21.03
C TRP A 241 34.10 32.30 -20.23
N SER A 242 33.53 31.23 -19.72
CA SER A 242 34.31 30.06 -19.29
C SER A 242 33.42 28.82 -19.42
N SER A 243 33.97 27.86 -20.16
CA SER A 243 33.54 26.51 -20.56
C SER A 243 32.31 25.87 -19.90
N PRO A 244 31.55 25.03 -20.64
CA PRO A 244 30.48 24.23 -20.06
C PRO A 244 31.09 23.20 -19.11
N SER A 245 31.01 23.47 -17.82
CA SER A 245 31.26 22.46 -16.79
C SER A 245 30.12 21.45 -16.83
N PRO A 246 30.36 20.13 -16.68
CA PRO A 246 29.29 19.15 -16.58
C PRO A 246 28.37 19.54 -15.43
N CYS A 247 27.09 19.75 -15.74
CA CYS A 247 26.02 20.16 -14.84
C CYS A 247 25.69 19.05 -13.82
N HIS A 248 26.65 18.73 -12.94
CA HIS A 248 26.57 17.61 -11.98
C HIS A 248 26.75 18.02 -10.52
N SER A 249 26.95 19.30 -10.16
CA SER A 249 27.50 19.60 -8.84
C SER A 249 26.95 20.80 -8.07
N ASN A 250 25.73 21.28 -8.34
CA ASN A 250 25.16 22.43 -7.59
C ASN A 250 23.85 22.13 -6.85
N GLY A 251 23.31 20.92 -6.92
CA GLY A 251 22.10 20.53 -6.20
C GLY A 251 22.40 19.90 -4.83
N PRO A 252 21.47 19.96 -3.86
CA PRO A 252 21.66 19.28 -2.58
C PRO A 252 21.76 17.76 -2.79
N PRO A 253 22.59 17.02 -2.02
CA PRO A 253 22.75 15.57 -2.17
C PRO A 253 21.42 14.80 -2.16
N LEU A 254 20.46 15.27 -1.35
CA LEU A 254 19.11 14.71 -1.26
C LEU A 254 18.35 14.74 -2.60
N LEU A 255 18.63 15.72 -3.48
CA LEU A 255 18.01 15.81 -4.80
C LEU A 255 18.40 14.63 -5.69
N MET A 256 19.69 14.25 -5.66
CA MET A 256 20.19 13.10 -6.42
C MET A 256 19.56 11.80 -5.92
N ILE A 257 19.48 11.63 -4.60
CA ILE A 257 18.80 10.47 -3.98
C ILE A 257 17.35 10.38 -4.46
N CYS A 258 16.60 11.49 -4.46
CA CYS A 258 15.22 11.49 -4.92
C CYS A 258 15.11 11.16 -6.42
N GLN A 259 16.02 11.68 -7.25
CA GLN A 259 16.05 11.39 -8.69
C GLN A 259 16.29 9.90 -8.97
N ASP A 260 17.28 9.30 -8.32
CA ASP A 260 17.60 7.88 -8.46
C ASP A 260 16.50 7.00 -7.87
N TRP A 261 15.87 7.43 -6.78
CA TRP A 261 14.76 6.73 -6.16
C TRP A 261 13.54 6.70 -7.10
N ILE A 262 13.16 7.82 -7.72
CA ILE A 262 12.10 7.87 -8.74
C ILE A 262 12.43 6.93 -9.90
N ALA A 263 13.64 7.05 -10.46
CA ALA A 263 14.06 6.24 -11.61
C ALA A 263 14.06 4.74 -11.30
N SER A 264 14.36 4.36 -10.07
CA SER A 264 14.37 2.97 -9.63
C SER A 264 12.97 2.43 -9.33
N MET A 265 12.08 3.26 -8.76
CA MET A 265 10.68 2.89 -8.51
C MET A 265 9.91 2.58 -9.80
N GLU A 266 10.23 3.25 -10.91
CA GLU A 266 9.60 2.96 -12.22
C GLU A 266 9.96 1.58 -12.78
N LYS A 267 11.02 0.94 -12.27
CA LYS A 267 11.48 -0.39 -12.70
C LYS A 267 10.91 -1.53 -11.85
N LEU A 268 10.18 -1.22 -10.76
CA LEU A 268 9.63 -2.24 -9.88
C LEU A 268 8.50 -3.03 -10.56
N PRO A 269 8.33 -4.32 -10.23
CA PRO A 269 7.28 -5.16 -10.82
C PRO A 269 5.92 -5.01 -10.10
N ASP A 270 5.54 -3.78 -9.70
CA ASP A 270 4.28 -3.51 -8.98
C ASP A 270 3.04 -3.94 -9.77
N LYS A 271 3.06 -3.72 -11.09
CA LYS A 271 1.99 -4.12 -12.00
C LYS A 271 1.82 -5.64 -12.08
N ALA A 272 2.92 -6.40 -11.95
CA ALA A 272 2.88 -7.86 -11.96
C ALA A 272 2.16 -8.39 -10.70
N VAL A 273 2.49 -7.85 -9.53
CA VAL A 273 1.79 -8.16 -8.27
C VAL A 273 0.29 -7.84 -8.38
N ALA A 274 -0.05 -6.63 -8.83
CA ALA A 274 -1.44 -6.21 -8.97
C ALA A 274 -2.23 -7.07 -9.98
N PHE A 275 -1.56 -7.59 -11.02
CA PHE A 275 -2.15 -8.52 -11.96
C PHE A 275 -2.34 -9.91 -11.35
N ALA A 276 -1.34 -10.44 -10.63
CA ALA A 276 -1.41 -11.74 -9.97
C ALA A 276 -2.57 -11.80 -8.96
N VAL A 277 -2.70 -10.80 -8.09
CA VAL A 277 -3.80 -10.72 -7.12
C VAL A 277 -5.16 -10.59 -7.83
N LYS A 278 -5.24 -9.80 -8.91
CA LYS A 278 -6.46 -9.68 -9.72
C LYS A 278 -6.84 -11.00 -10.38
N SER A 279 -5.87 -11.72 -10.93
CA SER A 279 -6.09 -13.02 -11.56
C SER A 279 -6.61 -14.01 -10.53
N PHE A 280 -5.98 -14.08 -9.36
CA PHE A 280 -6.42 -14.96 -8.29
C PHE A 280 -7.84 -14.62 -7.82
N GLY A 281 -8.20 -13.33 -7.72
CA GLY A 281 -9.59 -12.93 -7.45
C GLY A 281 -10.60 -13.49 -8.46
N LYS A 282 -10.23 -13.60 -9.75
CA LYS A 282 -11.09 -14.26 -10.76
C LYS A 282 -11.20 -15.77 -10.51
N ASP A 283 -10.10 -16.42 -10.13
CA ASP A 283 -10.08 -17.85 -9.83
C ASP A 283 -10.97 -18.15 -8.61
N VAL A 284 -10.92 -17.32 -7.56
CA VAL A 284 -11.81 -17.42 -6.39
C VAL A 284 -13.28 -17.20 -6.78
N ARG A 285 -13.57 -16.26 -7.69
CA ARG A 285 -14.94 -16.08 -8.21
C ARG A 285 -15.42 -17.31 -8.99
N ALA A 286 -14.56 -17.94 -9.79
CA ALA A 286 -14.90 -19.19 -10.48
C ALA A 286 -15.16 -20.33 -9.50
N MET A 287 -14.35 -20.44 -8.43
CA MET A 287 -14.61 -21.39 -7.33
C MET A 287 -15.97 -21.17 -6.68
N TRP A 288 -16.36 -19.91 -6.44
CA TRP A 288 -17.67 -19.59 -5.86
C TRP A 288 -18.84 -20.03 -6.75
N VAL A 289 -18.69 -19.93 -8.07
CA VAL A 289 -19.69 -20.43 -9.05
C VAL A 289 -19.79 -21.95 -8.95
N GLN A 290 -18.65 -22.66 -8.95
CA GLN A 290 -18.60 -24.12 -8.81
C GLN A 290 -19.27 -24.60 -7.51
N GLN A 291 -18.99 -23.92 -6.39
CA GLN A 291 -19.64 -24.20 -5.11
C GLN A 291 -21.16 -23.99 -5.17
N GLY A 292 -21.64 -23.05 -6.00
CA GLY A 292 -23.06 -22.83 -6.24
C GLY A 292 -23.73 -23.98 -7.00
N GLU A 293 -23.06 -24.53 -8.00
CA GLU A 293 -23.53 -25.70 -8.76
C GLU A 293 -23.61 -26.95 -7.88
N GLU A 294 -22.59 -27.21 -7.08
CA GLU A 294 -22.58 -28.29 -6.10
C GLU A 294 -23.73 -28.14 -5.09
N GLN A 295 -23.95 -26.92 -4.58
CA GLN A 295 -25.04 -26.61 -3.66
C GLN A 295 -26.41 -26.87 -4.27
N GLN A 296 -26.61 -26.52 -5.53
CA GLN A 296 -27.86 -26.78 -6.25
C GLN A 296 -28.10 -28.29 -6.38
N GLN A 297 -27.05 -29.05 -6.72
CA GLN A 297 -27.11 -30.51 -6.81
C GLN A 297 -27.44 -31.15 -5.45
N LYS A 298 -26.86 -30.64 -4.36
CA LYS A 298 -27.20 -31.06 -2.99
C LYS A 298 -28.67 -30.82 -2.66
N SER A 299 -29.19 -29.63 -2.94
CA SER A 299 -30.61 -29.31 -2.69
C SER A 299 -31.55 -30.22 -3.46
N LYS A 300 -31.18 -30.65 -4.68
CA LYS A 300 -31.92 -31.64 -5.46
C LYS A 300 -31.92 -33.02 -4.80
N VAL A 301 -30.77 -33.48 -4.31
CA VAL A 301 -30.64 -34.74 -3.55
C VAL A 301 -31.49 -34.70 -2.29
N ASP A 302 -31.44 -33.61 -1.52
CA ASP A 302 -32.19 -33.45 -0.28
C ASP A 302 -33.71 -33.44 -0.55
N SER A 303 -34.15 -32.76 -1.61
CA SER A 303 -35.56 -32.72 -2.02
C SER A 303 -36.07 -34.10 -2.44
N LEU A 304 -35.32 -34.83 -3.28
CA LEU A 304 -35.68 -36.17 -3.74
C LEU A 304 -35.65 -37.19 -2.61
N SER A 305 -34.68 -37.10 -1.70
CA SER A 305 -34.59 -37.98 -0.53
C SER A 305 -35.80 -37.79 0.40
N LYS A 306 -36.20 -36.53 0.66
CA LYS A 306 -37.42 -36.22 1.44
C LYS A 306 -38.70 -36.69 0.75
N GLU A 307 -38.76 -36.65 -0.58
CA GLU A 307 -39.91 -37.18 -1.32
C GLU A 307 -39.96 -38.73 -1.26
N TYR A 308 -38.80 -39.37 -1.39
CA TYR A 308 -38.66 -40.81 -1.29
C TYR A 308 -39.06 -41.33 0.10
N GLU A 309 -38.63 -40.66 1.18
CA GLU A 309 -39.07 -40.97 2.55
C GLU A 309 -40.59 -40.87 2.71
N ARG A 310 -41.21 -39.81 2.16
CA ARG A 310 -42.68 -39.66 2.15
C ARG A 310 -43.38 -40.79 1.41
N LYS A 311 -42.81 -41.26 0.28
CA LYS A 311 -43.34 -42.39 -0.49
C LYS A 311 -43.19 -43.72 0.23
N ILE A 312 -42.09 -43.94 0.93
CA ILE A 312 -41.90 -45.12 1.80
C ILE A 312 -43.00 -45.16 2.86
N LEU A 313 -43.22 -44.05 3.56
CA LEU A 313 -44.27 -43.98 4.59
C LEU A 313 -45.67 -44.21 4.02
N ALA A 314 -45.96 -43.64 2.84
CA ALA A 314 -47.23 -43.85 2.15
C ALA A 314 -47.42 -45.32 1.71
N PHE A 315 -46.37 -45.95 1.19
CA PHE A 315 -46.37 -47.36 0.82
C PHE A 315 -46.61 -48.26 2.03
N GLN A 316 -45.86 -48.07 3.12
CA GLN A 316 -46.03 -48.83 4.38
C GLN A 316 -47.45 -48.70 4.95
N LYS A 317 -48.05 -47.50 4.87
CA LYS A 317 -49.43 -47.28 5.29
C LYS A 317 -50.44 -48.00 4.39
N ALA A 318 -50.21 -48.03 3.07
CA ALA A 318 -51.07 -48.74 2.13
C ALA A 318 -50.96 -50.26 2.30
N GLU A 319 -49.74 -50.77 2.49
CA GLU A 319 -49.47 -52.18 2.78
C GLU A 319 -50.17 -52.62 4.07
N LYS A 320 -50.06 -51.82 5.14
CA LYS A 320 -50.75 -52.08 6.42
C LYS A 320 -52.27 -52.15 6.26
N ARG A 321 -52.88 -51.21 5.52
CA ARG A 321 -54.34 -51.22 5.25
C ARG A 321 -54.80 -52.45 4.47
N ILE A 322 -54.00 -52.90 3.51
CA ILE A 322 -54.29 -54.11 2.73
C ILE A 322 -54.20 -55.35 3.64
N PHE A 323 -53.20 -55.40 4.52
CA PHE A 323 -53.06 -56.47 5.50
C PHE A 323 -54.20 -56.50 6.52
N GLU A 324 -54.63 -55.35 7.05
CA GLU A 324 -55.77 -55.22 7.98
C GLU A 324 -57.10 -55.61 7.32
N SER A 325 -57.30 -55.29 6.04
CA SER A 325 -58.49 -55.69 5.28
C SER A 325 -58.53 -57.19 4.99
N LYS A 326 -57.39 -57.86 4.79
CA LYS A 326 -57.31 -59.33 4.63
C LYS A 326 -57.75 -60.10 5.89
N LEU A 327 -57.76 -59.47 7.05
CA LEU A 327 -58.21 -60.07 8.32
C LEU A 327 -59.73 -59.93 8.56
N ALA A 328 -60.44 -59.17 7.71
CA ALA A 328 -61.81 -58.73 7.97
C ALA A 328 -62.90 -59.34 7.05
N ASP A 329 -62.58 -59.97 5.90
CA ASP A 329 -63.59 -60.46 4.95
C ASP A 329 -63.16 -61.68 4.09
N HIS A 330 -64.17 -62.41 3.58
CA HIS A 330 -64.05 -63.51 2.59
C HIS A 330 -63.83 -62.94 1.16
N ASP A 331 -62.61 -62.53 0.84
CA ASP A 331 -62.27 -62.01 -0.50
C ASP A 331 -62.20 -63.13 -1.56
N SER A 332 -62.64 -62.84 -2.79
CA SER A 332 -62.48 -63.76 -3.94
C SER A 332 -61.02 -63.83 -4.42
N GLU A 333 -60.60 -64.98 -4.96
CA GLU A 333 -59.22 -65.19 -5.47
C GLU A 333 -58.75 -64.09 -6.44
N GLN A 334 -59.66 -63.59 -7.27
CA GLN A 334 -59.39 -62.57 -8.29
C GLN A 334 -59.08 -61.19 -7.69
N ASP A 335 -59.69 -60.86 -6.54
CA ASP A 335 -59.50 -59.58 -5.85
C ASP A 335 -58.18 -59.56 -5.05
N ILE A 336 -57.75 -60.72 -4.54
CA ILE A 336 -56.46 -60.92 -3.89
C ILE A 336 -55.30 -60.73 -4.88
N GLU A 337 -55.44 -61.28 -6.09
CA GLU A 337 -54.43 -61.19 -7.15
C GLU A 337 -54.27 -59.75 -7.67
N HIS A 338 -55.38 -59.05 -7.96
CA HIS A 338 -55.35 -57.65 -8.37
C HIS A 338 -54.71 -56.73 -7.32
N ARG A 339 -54.96 -56.99 -6.02
CA ARG A 339 -54.38 -56.24 -4.90
C ARG A 339 -52.90 -56.51 -4.70
N ALA A 340 -52.46 -57.74 -4.94
CA ALA A 340 -51.05 -58.12 -4.94
C ALA A 340 -50.29 -57.44 -6.09
N GLU A 341 -50.90 -57.37 -7.27
CA GLU A 341 -50.32 -56.69 -8.42
C GLU A 341 -50.22 -55.17 -8.21
N ASN A 342 -51.24 -54.53 -7.63
CA ASN A 342 -51.17 -53.11 -7.27
C ASN A 342 -50.05 -52.79 -6.26
N LEU A 343 -49.80 -53.70 -5.30
CA LEU A 343 -48.68 -53.58 -4.37
C LEU A 343 -47.32 -53.75 -5.06
N ARG A 344 -47.23 -54.69 -6.02
CA ARG A 344 -46.04 -54.90 -6.85
C ARG A 344 -45.72 -53.65 -7.67
N GLU A 345 -46.69 -53.10 -8.39
CA GLU A 345 -46.53 -51.86 -9.17
C GLU A 345 -46.08 -50.68 -8.29
N ARG A 346 -46.68 -50.52 -7.10
CA ARG A 346 -46.28 -49.47 -6.15
C ARG A 346 -44.86 -49.67 -5.62
N LYS A 347 -44.45 -50.92 -5.40
CA LYS A 347 -43.08 -51.25 -4.99
C LYS A 347 -42.08 -50.96 -6.11
N ASP A 348 -42.41 -51.31 -7.35
CA ASP A 348 -41.57 -51.03 -8.52
C ASP A 348 -41.40 -49.52 -8.74
N LEU A 349 -42.47 -48.73 -8.57
CA LEU A 349 -42.38 -47.27 -8.58
C LEU A 349 -41.47 -46.75 -7.47
N LEU A 350 -41.53 -47.32 -6.28
CA LEU A 350 -40.67 -46.94 -5.15
C LEU A 350 -39.20 -47.26 -5.42
N ASP A 351 -38.91 -48.44 -5.98
CA ASP A 351 -37.57 -48.84 -6.39
C ASP A 351 -37.01 -47.95 -7.51
N ASN A 352 -37.84 -47.54 -8.47
CA ASN A 352 -37.46 -46.56 -9.49
C ASN A 352 -37.12 -45.20 -8.86
N PHE A 353 -37.89 -44.74 -7.86
CA PHE A 353 -37.57 -43.53 -7.10
C PHE A 353 -36.27 -43.65 -6.32
N ARG A 354 -36.02 -44.80 -5.69
CA ARG A 354 -34.76 -45.09 -4.99
C ARG A 354 -33.57 -44.97 -5.94
N ARG A 355 -33.62 -45.62 -7.11
CA ARG A 355 -32.57 -45.53 -8.14
C ARG A 355 -32.31 -44.08 -8.56
N LYS A 356 -33.35 -43.27 -8.71
CA LYS A 356 -33.23 -41.84 -9.04
C LYS A 356 -32.53 -41.04 -7.93
N VAL A 357 -32.86 -41.29 -6.66
CA VAL A 357 -32.17 -40.68 -5.51
C VAL A 357 -30.70 -41.08 -5.50
N ASP A 358 -30.40 -42.36 -5.68
CA ASP A 358 -29.04 -42.89 -5.65
C ASP A 358 -28.18 -42.32 -6.80
N MET A 359 -28.74 -42.20 -8.01
CA MET A 359 -28.08 -41.53 -9.15
C MET A 359 -27.78 -40.05 -8.85
N GLU A 360 -28.70 -39.31 -8.24
CA GLU A 360 -28.47 -37.89 -7.93
C GLU A 360 -27.48 -37.71 -6.77
N LYS A 361 -27.44 -38.65 -5.82
CA LYS A 361 -26.41 -38.72 -4.75
C LYS A 361 -25.03 -38.96 -5.32
N GLU A 362 -24.89 -39.84 -6.30
CA GLU A 362 -23.63 -40.09 -7.00
C GLU A 362 -23.14 -38.83 -7.72
N LYS A 363 -24.02 -38.14 -8.47
CA LYS A 363 -23.69 -36.84 -9.09
C LYS A 363 -23.24 -35.79 -8.08
N HIS A 364 -23.91 -35.68 -6.93
CA HIS A 364 -23.49 -34.78 -5.85
C HIS A 364 -22.11 -35.17 -5.31
N HIS A 365 -21.85 -36.46 -5.12
CA HIS A 365 -20.55 -36.95 -4.64
C HIS A 365 -19.42 -36.60 -5.60
N SER A 366 -19.61 -36.81 -6.91
CA SER A 366 -18.65 -36.41 -7.94
C SER A 366 -18.45 -34.89 -7.97
N GLY A 367 -19.53 -34.10 -7.87
CA GLY A 367 -19.45 -32.64 -7.81
C GLY A 367 -18.68 -32.13 -6.59
N MET A 368 -18.88 -32.74 -5.42
CA MET A 368 -18.15 -32.42 -4.20
C MET A 368 -16.65 -32.69 -4.32
N GLN A 369 -16.26 -33.85 -4.89
CA GLN A 369 -14.85 -34.15 -5.14
C GLN A 369 -14.22 -33.15 -6.11
N GLU A 370 -14.95 -32.73 -7.14
CA GLU A 370 -14.48 -31.76 -8.11
C GLU A 370 -14.32 -30.36 -7.50
N THR A 371 -15.29 -29.88 -6.71
CA THR A 371 -15.15 -28.61 -5.97
C THR A 371 -13.96 -28.64 -5.03
N GLN A 372 -13.74 -29.77 -4.34
CA GLN A 372 -12.62 -29.94 -3.44
C GLN A 372 -11.28 -29.85 -4.18
N ARG A 373 -11.18 -30.52 -5.34
CA ARG A 373 -10.00 -30.49 -6.21
C ARG A 373 -9.73 -29.10 -6.77
N ILE A 374 -10.77 -28.42 -7.29
CA ILE A 374 -10.67 -27.05 -7.81
C ILE A 374 -10.26 -26.09 -6.71
N THR A 375 -10.82 -26.22 -5.51
CA THR A 375 -10.47 -25.36 -4.35
C THR A 375 -9.00 -25.52 -3.97
N LEU A 376 -8.52 -26.77 -3.86
CA LEU A 376 -7.13 -27.05 -3.53
C LEU A 376 -6.16 -26.51 -4.60
N ASN A 377 -6.37 -26.93 -5.84
CA ASN A 377 -5.49 -26.54 -6.94
C ASN A 377 -5.57 -25.02 -7.22
N GLY A 378 -6.76 -24.43 -7.05
CA GLY A 378 -7.01 -23.00 -7.21
C GLY A 378 -6.28 -22.18 -6.17
N PHE A 379 -6.30 -22.58 -4.89
CA PHE A 379 -5.53 -21.91 -3.86
C PHE A 379 -4.02 -22.10 -4.04
N GLN A 380 -3.55 -23.31 -4.35
CA GLN A 380 -2.12 -23.56 -4.61
C GLN A 380 -1.60 -22.70 -5.76
N THR A 381 -2.29 -22.73 -6.90
CA THR A 381 -1.87 -22.02 -8.11
C THR A 381 -2.03 -20.51 -7.93
N GLY A 382 -3.17 -20.09 -7.37
CA GLY A 382 -3.50 -18.68 -7.18
C GLY A 382 -2.59 -17.98 -6.20
N PHE A 383 -2.49 -18.50 -4.96
CA PHE A 383 -1.57 -17.94 -3.98
C PHE A 383 -0.10 -18.14 -4.36
N GLY A 384 0.26 -19.26 -5.00
CA GLY A 384 1.62 -19.48 -5.50
C GLY A 384 2.08 -18.36 -6.44
N ARG A 385 1.27 -18.04 -7.46
CA ARG A 385 1.55 -16.92 -8.39
C ARG A 385 1.64 -15.57 -7.68
N VAL A 386 0.76 -15.33 -6.69
CA VAL A 386 0.75 -14.09 -5.92
C VAL A 386 2.01 -13.96 -5.06
N PHE A 387 2.38 -15.00 -4.31
CA PHE A 387 3.57 -14.98 -3.46
C PHE A 387 4.86 -14.97 -4.26
N GLU A 388 4.92 -15.64 -5.41
CA GLU A 388 6.04 -15.53 -6.35
C GLU A 388 6.21 -14.08 -6.83
N SER A 389 5.13 -13.45 -7.28
CA SER A 389 5.17 -12.04 -7.72
C SER A 389 5.57 -11.08 -6.59
N LEU A 390 5.09 -11.32 -5.36
CA LEU A 390 5.45 -10.54 -4.17
C LEU A 390 6.90 -10.76 -3.73
N THR A 391 7.41 -11.97 -3.90
CA THR A 391 8.81 -12.32 -3.65
C THR A 391 9.71 -11.54 -4.61
N ASP A 392 9.39 -11.57 -5.91
CA ASP A 392 10.12 -10.82 -6.93
C ASP A 392 10.07 -9.30 -6.67
N PHE A 393 8.90 -8.78 -6.31
CA PHE A 393 8.73 -7.38 -5.94
C PHE A 393 9.55 -7.00 -4.70
N SER A 394 9.52 -7.83 -3.66
CA SER A 394 10.24 -7.59 -2.40
C SER A 394 11.74 -7.64 -2.62
N LYS A 395 12.21 -8.59 -3.44
CA LYS A 395 13.62 -8.71 -3.84
C LYS A 395 14.09 -7.50 -4.65
N ALA A 396 13.29 -7.06 -5.63
CA ALA A 396 13.59 -5.87 -6.43
C ALA A 396 13.61 -4.60 -5.56
N SER A 397 12.65 -4.48 -4.64
CA SER A 397 12.57 -3.36 -3.70
C SER A 397 13.75 -3.33 -2.74
N LEU A 398 14.10 -4.47 -2.13
CA LEU A 398 15.26 -4.61 -1.26
C LEU A 398 16.54 -4.21 -1.97
N LYS A 399 16.76 -4.70 -3.20
CA LYS A 399 17.90 -4.33 -4.02
C LYS A 399 17.94 -2.83 -4.29
N MET A 400 16.82 -2.26 -4.74
CA MET A 400 16.71 -0.83 -4.99
C MET A 400 17.10 0.01 -3.77
N TYR A 401 16.52 -0.27 -2.59
CA TYR A 401 16.81 0.50 -1.38
C TYR A 401 18.26 0.32 -0.91
N ASN A 402 18.82 -0.88 -1.06
CA ASN A 402 20.24 -1.13 -0.78
C ASN A 402 21.15 -0.34 -1.73
N ASP A 403 20.85 -0.32 -3.03
CA ASP A 403 21.62 0.43 -4.04
C ASP A 403 21.57 1.95 -3.76
N LEU A 404 20.40 2.48 -3.36
CA LEU A 404 20.24 3.89 -2.97
C LEU A 404 21.08 4.26 -1.74
N LEU A 405 21.15 3.38 -0.73
CA LEU A 405 21.95 3.61 0.48
C LEU A 405 23.46 3.49 0.22
N ASN A 406 23.88 2.55 -0.63
CA ASN A 406 25.30 2.32 -0.95
C ASN A 406 25.92 3.46 -1.79
N TYR A 407 25.12 4.16 -2.60
CA TYR A 407 25.58 5.35 -3.33
C TYR A 407 26.07 6.45 -2.37
N GLN A 408 25.43 6.57 -1.20
CA GLN A 408 25.79 7.55 -0.19
C GLN A 408 27.14 7.24 0.49
N GLU A 409 27.36 5.99 0.90
CA GLU A 409 28.64 5.59 1.53
C GLU A 409 29.85 5.86 0.62
N ASN A 410 29.67 5.68 -0.69
CA ASN A 410 30.73 5.91 -1.66
C ASN A 410 30.93 7.40 -1.94
N SER A 411 29.87 8.21 -1.95
CA SER A 411 29.97 9.67 -2.08
C SER A 411 30.64 10.32 -0.86
N GLU A 412 30.39 9.82 0.36
CA GLU A 412 31.04 10.32 1.58
C GLU A 412 32.53 9.93 1.66
N LYS A 413 32.90 8.76 1.13
CA LYS A 413 34.31 8.30 1.08
C LYS A 413 35.16 9.05 0.06
N VAL A 414 34.59 9.50 -1.06
CA VAL A 414 35.31 10.29 -2.08
C VAL A 414 35.58 11.73 -1.64
N GLY A 415 34.82 12.25 -0.67
CA GLY A 415 34.98 13.61 -0.13
C GLY A 415 36.08 13.82 0.94
N LYS A 416 36.77 12.75 1.38
CA LYS A 416 37.91 12.87 2.30
C LYS A 416 39.22 12.70 1.52
N PRO A 417 40.02 13.76 1.30
CA PRO A 417 41.36 13.58 0.75
C PRO A 417 42.19 12.79 1.77
N ALA A 418 42.77 11.67 1.33
CA ALA A 418 43.76 10.94 2.11
C ALA A 418 44.92 11.89 2.41
N TYR A 419 45.12 12.20 3.69
CA TYR A 419 46.31 12.88 4.17
C TYR A 419 47.49 11.93 3.94
N ILE A 420 48.32 12.24 2.94
CA ILE A 420 49.61 11.57 2.74
C ILE A 420 50.55 12.14 3.80
N GLU A 421 50.89 11.32 4.78
CA GLU A 421 51.89 11.61 5.79
C GLU A 421 53.27 11.27 5.20
N ASP A 422 53.86 12.25 4.49
CA ASP A 422 55.27 12.21 4.09
C ASP A 422 56.10 13.03 5.08
N SER A 423 56.83 12.34 5.94
CA SER A 423 58.06 12.86 6.54
C SER A 423 58.94 11.72 7.05
N GLN A 424 59.69 11.11 6.12
CA GLN A 424 60.97 10.50 6.45
C GLN A 424 62.03 11.61 6.44
N VAL A 425 62.56 11.94 7.63
CA VAL A 425 63.80 12.70 7.77
C VAL A 425 64.94 11.69 7.63
N GLU A 426 65.67 11.77 6.53
CA GLU A 426 67.04 11.23 6.43
C GLU A 426 67.96 12.12 7.26
N ASP A 427 68.54 11.55 8.32
CA ASP A 427 69.69 12.14 9.01
C ASP A 427 70.94 11.33 8.63
N GLY A 428 71.87 11.99 7.95
CA GLY A 428 73.10 11.41 7.43
C GLY A 428 74.18 12.46 7.19
N ASN A 429 74.96 12.72 8.24
CA ASN A 429 76.31 13.30 8.28
C ASN A 429 76.55 14.75 7.81
N ARG A 430 76.89 15.60 8.80
CA ARG A 430 78.27 16.10 8.93
C ARG A 430 78.66 16.42 10.36
#